data_AF-A0A9N7UHU3-F1
#
_entry.id   AF-A0A9N7UHU3-F1
#
_cell.length_a   1.000
_cell.length_b   1.000
_cell.length_c   1.000
_cell.angle_alpha   90.00
_cell.angle_beta   90.00
_cell.angle_gamma   90.00
#
_symmetry.space_group_name_H-M   'P 1'
#
loop_
_entity.id
_entity.type
_entity.pdbx_description
1 polymer ?
#
loop_
_entity_poly.entity_id
_entity_poly.type
_entity_poly.pdbx_seq_one_letter_code
_entity_poly.pdbx_strand_id
1 'polypeptide(L)'
;MREIVHLQAVQCGNQIGAKFWEVISDEHGIDPSGTYHGDSDLQLERINVYYNEATGRCHFAKLLQPFRQSPCNPIPRPSSRGWEVVPRAVLVDLEPGTMDSVRSGPFGQIFRPDNFVFGQSGAGNNWAKGHYTEGAELVDSVLDVVSDTVVEPYNAHLSVHSCHHERVTTCLRFPGQLNADLRKLAVNMVPSPGCTSSCRLAPLTSRGSQQYRALTVPELTQQMFDAKNMMAACDPRHGRYLTVAAIFRGRYVMRRWTSRC
;
A
#
# COMPACT_ATOMS: atom_id res chain seq x y z
N MET A 1 -0.97 10.00 14.06
CA MET A 1 -0.94 8.77 13.21
C MET A 1 -0.82 9.22 11.77
N ARG A 2 -0.15 8.49 10.87
CA ARG A 2 -0.01 8.91 9.46
C ARG A 2 -0.91 8.06 8.59
N GLU A 3 -1.81 8.72 7.88
CA GLU A 3 -2.73 8.10 6.94
C GLU A 3 -2.10 8.17 5.54
N ILE A 4 -2.43 7.20 4.68
CA ILE A 4 -1.92 7.13 3.30
C ILE A 4 -3.12 6.94 2.38
N VAL A 5 -3.23 7.84 1.39
CA VAL A 5 -4.18 7.71 0.30
C VAL A 5 -3.51 7.01 -0.87
N HIS A 6 -4.14 5.94 -1.35
CA HIS A 6 -3.67 5.16 -2.48
C HIS A 6 -4.34 5.63 -3.77
N LEU A 7 -3.61 6.30 -4.66
CA LEU A 7 -4.09 6.61 -6.01
C LEU A 7 -3.72 5.48 -6.98
N GLN A 8 -4.70 4.96 -7.71
CA GLN A 8 -4.53 3.99 -8.79
C GLN A 8 -4.94 4.67 -10.09
N ALA A 9 -4.07 4.61 -11.09
CA ALA A 9 -4.35 5.17 -12.39
C ALA A 9 -4.11 4.12 -13.47
N VAL A 10 -4.94 4.17 -14.52
CA VAL A 10 -4.89 3.35 -15.73
C VAL A 10 -4.99 1.83 -15.50
N GLN A 11 -5.23 1.09 -16.58
CA GLN A 11 -5.41 -0.37 -16.58
C GLN A 11 -4.37 -1.12 -15.73
N CYS A 12 -3.09 -0.84 -15.95
CA CYS A 12 -1.98 -1.45 -15.21
C CYS A 12 -2.07 -1.16 -13.70
N GLY A 13 -2.26 0.10 -13.31
CA GLY A 13 -2.30 0.51 -11.91
C GLY A 13 -3.52 -0.04 -11.18
N ASN A 14 -4.67 -0.10 -11.84
CA ASN A 14 -5.90 -0.63 -11.28
C ASN A 14 -5.83 -2.16 -11.08
N GLN A 15 -5.25 -2.92 -12.02
CA GLN A 15 -5.04 -4.37 -11.84
C GLN A 15 -4.07 -4.68 -10.70
N ILE A 16 -2.97 -3.92 -10.63
CA ILE A 16 -1.97 -4.01 -9.58
C ILE A 16 -2.58 -3.64 -8.22
N GLY A 17 -3.33 -2.55 -8.19
CA GLY A 17 -3.99 -2.05 -7.00
C GLY A 17 -5.07 -2.98 -6.46
N ALA A 18 -5.87 -3.59 -7.33
CA ALA A 18 -6.84 -4.60 -6.94
C ALA A 18 -6.17 -5.78 -6.22
N LYS A 19 -5.06 -6.28 -6.77
CA LYS A 19 -4.27 -7.35 -6.12
C LYS A 19 -3.57 -6.92 -4.85
N PHE A 20 -3.15 -5.66 -4.76
CA PHE A 20 -2.58 -5.10 -3.54
C PHE A 20 -3.61 -5.07 -2.40
N TRP A 21 -4.83 -4.61 -2.69
CA TRP A 21 -5.90 -4.58 -1.70
C TRP A 21 -6.37 -5.98 -1.28
N GLU A 22 -6.43 -6.94 -2.21
CA GLU A 22 -6.69 -8.36 -1.88
C GLU A 22 -5.68 -8.87 -0.83
N VAL A 23 -4.38 -8.70 -1.08
CA VAL A 23 -3.35 -9.20 -0.15
C VAL A 23 -3.34 -8.45 1.18
N ILE A 24 -3.54 -7.13 1.18
CA ILE A 24 -3.58 -6.37 2.44
C ILE A 24 -4.83 -6.72 3.24
N SER A 25 -6.00 -6.84 2.61
CA SER A 25 -7.21 -7.28 3.29
C SER A 25 -7.01 -8.66 3.92
N ASP A 26 -6.43 -9.61 3.20
CA ASP A 26 -6.10 -10.94 3.73
C ASP A 26 -5.11 -10.85 4.92
N GLU A 27 -4.08 -10.01 4.84
CA GLU A 27 -3.11 -9.82 5.93
C GLU A 27 -3.73 -9.22 7.20
N HIS A 28 -4.71 -8.33 7.03
CA HIS A 28 -5.43 -7.69 8.12
C HIS A 28 -6.69 -8.48 8.55
N GLY A 29 -7.02 -9.59 7.89
CA GLY A 29 -8.22 -10.39 8.20
C GLY A 29 -9.54 -9.68 7.88
N ILE A 30 -9.56 -8.85 6.82
CA ILE A 30 -10.75 -8.15 6.34
C ILE A 30 -11.39 -8.96 5.22
N ASP A 31 -12.69 -9.22 5.31
CA ASP A 31 -13.43 -9.91 4.27
C ASP A 31 -13.80 -8.97 3.09
N PRO A 32 -14.32 -9.49 1.98
CA PRO A 32 -14.79 -8.66 0.86
C PRO A 32 -15.92 -7.68 1.20
N SER A 33 -16.61 -7.86 2.33
CA SER A 33 -17.66 -6.95 2.81
C SER A 33 -17.10 -5.76 3.60
N GLY A 34 -15.80 -5.78 3.94
CA GLY A 34 -15.16 -4.79 4.77
C GLY A 34 -15.23 -5.10 6.27
N THR A 35 -15.72 -6.28 6.66
CA THR A 35 -15.82 -6.71 8.06
C THR A 35 -14.54 -7.40 8.53
N TYR A 36 -14.07 -7.04 9.72
CA TYR A 36 -12.93 -7.69 10.36
C TYR A 36 -13.29 -9.06 10.96
N HIS A 37 -12.55 -10.09 10.55
CA HIS A 37 -12.64 -11.47 11.03
C HIS A 37 -11.28 -12.01 11.51
N GLY A 38 -10.32 -11.13 11.82
CA GLY A 38 -8.98 -11.54 12.23
C GLY A 38 -8.90 -12.00 13.69
N ASP A 39 -7.82 -12.74 13.98
CA ASP A 39 -7.55 -13.34 15.31
C ASP A 39 -6.47 -12.58 16.11
N SER A 40 -5.87 -11.52 15.55
CA SER A 40 -4.70 -10.85 16.14
C SER A 40 -4.88 -9.35 16.30
N ASP A 41 -4.70 -8.86 17.53
CA ASP A 41 -4.73 -7.43 17.87
C ASP A 41 -3.70 -6.59 17.07
N LEU A 42 -2.59 -7.21 16.63
CA LEU A 42 -1.56 -6.53 15.83
C LEU A 42 -2.06 -6.12 14.45
N GLN A 43 -3.09 -6.79 13.92
CA GLN A 43 -3.71 -6.43 12.63
C GLN A 43 -4.50 -5.13 12.73
N LEU A 44 -4.98 -4.80 13.91
CA LEU A 44 -5.84 -3.63 14.15
C LEU A 44 -5.04 -2.40 14.60
N GLU A 45 -3.84 -2.59 15.15
CA GLU A 45 -3.05 -1.52 15.77
C GLU A 45 -2.76 -0.33 14.83
N ARG A 46 -2.55 -0.58 13.52
CA ARG A 46 -2.31 0.47 12.51
C ARG A 46 -3.17 0.32 11.26
N ILE A 47 -4.38 -0.23 11.40
CA ILE A 47 -5.32 -0.38 10.29
C ILE A 47 -5.69 0.97 9.64
N ASN A 48 -5.74 2.02 10.44
CA ASN A 48 -6.07 3.40 10.04
C ASN A 48 -5.07 4.02 9.05
N VAL A 49 -3.92 3.39 8.79
CA VAL A 49 -2.96 3.86 7.77
C VAL A 49 -3.59 3.77 6.38
N TYR A 50 -4.27 2.68 6.06
CA TYR A 50 -4.85 2.43 4.73
C TYR A 50 -6.37 2.37 4.71
N TYR A 51 -7.01 2.15 5.86
CA TYR A 51 -8.45 2.03 5.95
C TYR A 51 -9.07 3.23 6.67
N ASN A 52 -10.30 3.53 6.29
CA ASN A 52 -11.26 4.34 7.01
C ASN A 52 -12.16 3.42 7.81
N GLU A 53 -12.44 3.75 9.07
CA GLU A 53 -13.53 3.09 9.80
C GLU A 53 -14.86 3.54 9.18
N ALA A 54 -15.67 2.59 8.71
CA ALA A 54 -17.02 2.85 8.21
C ALA A 54 -17.96 3.01 9.40
N THR A 55 -17.78 4.09 10.17
CA THR A 55 -18.82 4.50 11.12
C THR A 55 -19.98 5.06 10.31
N GLY A 56 -21.11 4.36 10.32
CA GLY A 56 -22.32 4.79 9.64
C GLY A 56 -22.63 6.28 9.88
N ARG A 57 -22.86 7.02 8.78
CA ARG A 57 -23.65 8.26 8.72
C ARG A 57 -23.41 9.33 9.81
N CYS A 58 -22.17 9.50 10.29
CA CYS A 58 -21.83 10.59 11.22
C CYS A 58 -20.75 11.52 10.66
N HIS A 59 -20.85 11.89 9.38
CA HIS A 59 -19.97 12.90 8.76
C HIS A 59 -20.44 14.36 8.95
N PHE A 60 -21.37 14.63 9.87
CA PHE A 60 -21.82 16.01 10.16
C PHE A 60 -21.41 16.59 11.52
N ALA A 61 -20.67 15.84 12.37
CA ALA A 61 -20.43 16.26 13.75
C ALA A 61 -18.95 16.36 14.18
N LYS A 62 -17.98 16.39 13.25
CA LYS A 62 -16.56 16.68 13.59
C LYS A 62 -16.14 18.15 13.41
N LEU A 63 -17.01 19.01 12.87
CA LEU A 63 -16.71 20.44 12.67
C LEU A 63 -16.81 21.33 13.93
N LEU A 64 -17.05 20.77 15.13
CA LEU A 64 -17.26 21.57 16.35
C LEU A 64 -16.55 21.05 17.60
N GLN A 65 -15.37 20.42 17.49
CA GLN A 65 -14.52 20.25 18.69
C GLN A 65 -13.09 20.73 18.46
N PRO A 66 -12.64 21.80 19.16
CA PRO A 66 -11.27 22.25 19.11
C PRO A 66 -10.35 21.24 19.81
N PHE A 67 -9.23 20.94 19.16
CA PHE A 67 -8.02 20.28 19.65
C PHE A 67 -8.01 19.93 21.16
N ARG A 68 -8.30 18.66 21.47
CA ARG A 68 -7.75 18.01 22.66
C ARG A 68 -6.87 16.85 22.23
N GLN A 69 -5.56 17.03 22.38
CA GLN A 69 -4.60 15.94 22.45
C GLN A 69 -5.02 15.03 23.61
N SER A 70 -5.75 13.97 23.29
CA SER A 70 -6.07 12.92 24.26
C SER A 70 -4.99 11.84 24.14
N PRO A 71 -4.43 11.34 25.24
CA PRO A 71 -3.52 10.20 25.20
C PRO A 71 -4.27 9.03 24.55
N CYS A 72 -3.60 8.31 23.65
CA CYS A 72 -4.17 7.18 22.93
C CYS A 72 -4.69 6.13 23.93
N ASN A 73 -5.99 6.18 24.23
CA ASN A 73 -6.65 5.08 24.91
C ASN A 73 -6.60 3.86 23.98
N PRO A 74 -6.38 2.65 24.53
CA PRO A 74 -6.52 1.42 23.75
C PRO A 74 -7.90 1.41 23.07
N ILE A 75 -7.90 1.07 21.78
CA ILE A 75 -9.09 1.01 20.94
C ILE A 75 -10.13 0.14 21.66
N PRO A 76 -11.36 0.65 21.90
CA PRO A 76 -12.43 -0.17 22.48
C PRO A 76 -12.68 -1.38 21.58
N ARG A 77 -12.67 -2.60 22.15
CA ARG A 77 -13.06 -3.81 21.41
C ARG A 77 -14.49 -3.61 20.87
N PRO A 78 -14.79 -3.99 19.63
CA PRO A 78 -16.12 -3.78 19.05
C PRO A 78 -17.17 -4.55 19.83
N SER A 79 -18.10 -3.82 20.44
CA SER A 79 -19.33 -4.36 21.01
C SER A 79 -20.24 -4.79 19.86
N SER A 80 -20.32 -6.11 19.61
CA SER A 80 -21.39 -6.84 18.89
C SER A 80 -21.91 -6.33 17.52
N ARG A 81 -21.41 -5.22 16.98
CA ARG A 81 -21.61 -4.75 15.61
C ARG A 81 -20.26 -4.82 14.91
N GLY A 82 -20.23 -5.52 13.79
CA GLY A 82 -19.02 -5.75 13.01
C GLY A 82 -18.28 -4.44 12.73
N TRP A 83 -16.96 -4.46 12.87
CA TRP A 83 -16.12 -3.33 12.52
C TRP A 83 -15.97 -3.34 11.00
N GLU A 84 -16.68 -2.43 10.35
CA GLU A 84 -16.62 -2.26 8.89
C GLU A 84 -15.55 -1.23 8.54
N VAL A 85 -14.72 -1.54 7.55
CA VAL A 85 -13.62 -0.70 7.10
C VAL A 85 -13.63 -0.54 5.59
N VAL A 86 -13.20 0.63 5.13
CA VAL A 86 -13.17 1.00 3.71
C VAL A 86 -11.76 1.43 3.31
N PRO A 87 -11.18 0.91 2.22
CA PRO A 87 -9.90 1.38 1.71
C PRO A 87 -9.87 2.87 1.38
N ARG A 88 -8.77 3.53 1.74
CA ARG A 88 -8.40 4.87 1.26
C ARG A 88 -7.78 4.78 -0.12
N ALA A 89 -8.59 4.39 -1.10
CA ALA A 89 -8.17 4.25 -2.49
C ALA A 89 -9.00 5.15 -3.41
N VAL A 90 -8.34 5.78 -4.38
CA VAL A 90 -8.97 6.49 -5.49
C VAL A 90 -8.56 5.79 -6.78
N LEU A 91 -9.56 5.39 -7.57
CA LEU A 91 -9.35 4.63 -8.80
C LEU A 91 -9.66 5.53 -9.99
N VAL A 92 -8.67 5.67 -10.86
CA VAL A 92 -8.72 6.59 -12.00
C VAL A 92 -8.44 5.81 -13.28
N ASP A 93 -9.28 5.98 -14.29
CA ASP A 93 -8.99 5.50 -15.64
C ASP A 93 -9.72 6.35 -16.68
N LEU A 94 -9.17 6.45 -17.88
CA LEU A 94 -9.86 7.11 -18.99
C LEU A 94 -10.87 6.17 -19.67
N GLU A 95 -10.80 4.87 -19.35
CA GLU A 95 -11.68 3.84 -19.89
C GLU A 95 -12.57 3.22 -18.80
N PRO A 96 -13.89 3.10 -19.03
CA PRO A 96 -14.80 2.52 -18.04
C PRO A 96 -14.61 1.00 -17.87
N GLY A 97 -14.09 0.29 -18.89
CA GLY A 97 -13.97 -1.17 -18.87
C GLY A 97 -13.04 -1.70 -17.78
N THR A 98 -12.01 -0.94 -17.38
CA THR A 98 -11.17 -1.29 -16.24
C THR A 98 -11.95 -1.27 -14.92
N MET A 99 -12.89 -0.33 -14.77
CA MET A 99 -13.67 -0.17 -13.54
C MET A 99 -14.64 -1.33 -13.33
N ASP A 100 -15.30 -1.79 -14.40
CA ASP A 100 -16.14 -2.99 -14.35
C ASP A 100 -15.32 -4.23 -13.96
N SER A 101 -14.09 -4.33 -14.49
CA SER A 101 -13.17 -5.42 -14.14
C SER A 101 -12.81 -5.40 -12.65
N VAL A 102 -12.53 -4.22 -12.07
CA VAL A 102 -12.22 -4.10 -10.63
C VAL A 102 -13.45 -4.39 -9.76
N ARG A 103 -14.63 -3.89 -10.14
CA ARG A 103 -15.88 -4.13 -9.40
C ARG A 103 -16.33 -5.59 -9.42
N SER A 104 -16.09 -6.29 -10.53
CA SER A 104 -16.35 -7.73 -10.63
C SER A 104 -15.32 -8.60 -9.89
N GLY A 105 -14.23 -7.98 -9.42
CA GLY A 105 -13.19 -8.65 -8.65
C GLY A 105 -13.66 -9.08 -7.25
N PRO A 106 -12.88 -9.96 -6.58
CA PRO A 106 -13.26 -10.54 -5.29
C PRO A 106 -13.46 -9.50 -4.19
N PHE A 107 -12.63 -8.44 -4.18
CA PHE A 107 -12.70 -7.31 -3.24
C PHE A 107 -13.28 -6.05 -3.90
N GLY A 108 -14.04 -6.17 -4.99
CA GLY A 108 -14.56 -5.00 -5.71
C GLY A 108 -15.59 -4.18 -4.90
N GLN A 109 -16.33 -4.83 -3.99
CA GLN A 109 -17.43 -4.22 -3.24
C GLN A 109 -16.98 -3.38 -2.03
N ILE A 110 -15.73 -3.54 -1.59
CA ILE A 110 -15.19 -2.82 -0.42
C ILE A 110 -14.87 -1.35 -0.76
N PHE A 111 -14.68 -1.03 -2.05
CA PHE A 111 -14.36 0.32 -2.49
C PHE A 111 -15.60 1.20 -2.51
N ARG A 112 -15.46 2.46 -2.05
CA ARG A 112 -16.54 3.45 -2.15
C ARG A 112 -16.85 3.74 -3.61
N PRO A 113 -18.12 3.68 -4.04
CA PRO A 113 -18.53 4.06 -5.39
C PRO A 113 -18.10 5.47 -5.79
N ASP A 114 -18.07 6.39 -4.82
CA ASP A 114 -17.67 7.79 -5.00
C ASP A 114 -16.20 7.96 -5.37
N ASN A 115 -15.36 6.97 -5.08
CA ASN A 115 -13.92 7.02 -5.34
C ASN A 115 -13.53 6.53 -6.74
N PHE A 116 -14.51 6.13 -7.55
CA PHE A 116 -14.30 5.71 -8.94
C PHE A 116 -14.44 6.91 -9.86
N VAL A 117 -13.32 7.38 -10.40
CA VAL A 117 -13.28 8.48 -11.36
C VAL A 117 -12.89 7.91 -12.71
N PHE A 118 -13.77 8.01 -13.70
CA PHE A 118 -13.48 7.47 -15.03
C PHE A 118 -13.95 8.35 -16.18
N GLY A 119 -13.18 8.34 -17.26
CA GLY A 119 -13.51 9.00 -18.53
C GLY A 119 -14.38 8.15 -19.44
N GLN A 120 -14.74 8.71 -20.60
CA GLN A 120 -15.43 7.99 -21.69
C GLN A 120 -14.50 7.66 -22.87
N SER A 121 -13.33 8.31 -22.94
CA SER A 121 -12.41 8.25 -24.08
C SER A 121 -11.03 7.82 -23.59
N GLY A 122 -10.57 6.65 -24.02
CA GLY A 122 -9.25 6.12 -23.64
C GLY A 122 -8.08 6.90 -24.24
N ALA A 123 -6.92 6.88 -23.57
CA ALA A 123 -5.71 7.52 -24.07
C ALA A 123 -5.09 6.83 -25.30
N GLY A 124 -5.43 5.56 -25.56
CA GLY A 124 -4.92 4.81 -26.72
C GLY A 124 -3.39 4.69 -26.76
N ASN A 125 -2.76 4.49 -25.60
CA ASN A 125 -1.30 4.48 -25.45
C ASN A 125 -0.58 5.78 -25.90
N ASN A 126 -1.31 6.90 -25.98
CA ASN A 126 -0.74 8.20 -26.29
C ASN A 126 -0.60 9.06 -25.03
N TRP A 127 0.64 9.34 -24.64
CA TRP A 127 0.93 10.18 -23.48
C TRP A 127 0.40 11.61 -23.63
N ALA A 128 0.49 12.20 -24.82
CA ALA A 128 -0.01 13.56 -25.04
C ALA A 128 -1.53 13.66 -24.83
N LYS A 129 -2.27 12.62 -25.25
CA LYS A 129 -3.71 12.53 -25.03
C LYS A 129 -4.04 12.39 -23.54
N GLY A 130 -3.28 11.56 -22.83
CA GLY A 130 -3.44 11.38 -21.39
C GLY A 130 -3.02 12.59 -20.56
N HIS A 131 -2.05 13.39 -21.01
CA HIS A 131 -1.52 14.50 -20.21
C HIS A 131 -2.16 15.85 -20.54
N TYR A 132 -2.40 16.14 -21.81
CA TYR A 132 -2.82 17.48 -22.24
C TYR A 132 -4.29 17.60 -22.63
N THR A 133 -4.97 16.50 -22.98
CA THR A 133 -6.36 16.55 -23.45
C THR A 133 -7.30 15.84 -22.47
N GLU A 134 -7.43 14.52 -22.58
CA GLU A 134 -8.46 13.75 -21.85
C GLU A 134 -8.17 13.68 -20.36
N GLY A 135 -6.90 13.49 -19.98
CA GLY A 135 -6.54 13.46 -18.56
C GLY A 135 -6.54 14.85 -17.92
N ALA A 136 -6.39 15.92 -18.71
CA ALA A 136 -6.52 17.28 -18.20
C ALA A 136 -7.97 17.64 -17.89
N GLU A 137 -8.94 17.05 -18.60
CA GLU A 137 -10.36 17.19 -18.27
C GLU A 137 -10.76 16.38 -17.04
N LEU A 138 -10.13 15.21 -16.82
CA LEU A 138 -10.46 14.33 -15.69
C LEU A 138 -9.76 14.71 -14.38
N VAL A 139 -8.60 15.40 -14.44
CA VAL A 139 -7.75 15.65 -13.26
C VAL A 139 -8.47 16.44 -12.17
N ASP A 140 -9.32 17.40 -12.52
CA ASP A 140 -10.03 18.23 -11.54
C ASP A 140 -10.98 17.38 -10.68
N SER A 141 -11.73 16.47 -11.31
CA SER A 141 -12.58 15.51 -10.59
C SER A 141 -11.76 14.56 -9.69
N VAL A 142 -10.57 14.15 -10.14
CA VAL A 142 -9.66 13.33 -9.32
C VAL A 142 -9.17 14.12 -8.11
N LEU A 143 -8.81 15.40 -8.29
CA LEU A 143 -8.32 16.26 -7.21
C LEU A 143 -9.41 16.52 -6.17
N ASP A 144 -10.66 16.69 -6.58
CA ASP A 144 -11.80 16.85 -5.67
C ASP A 144 -11.98 15.60 -4.80
N VAL A 145 -12.02 14.42 -5.41
CA VAL A 145 -12.15 13.14 -4.67
C VAL A 145 -10.95 12.91 -3.75
N VAL A 146 -9.73 13.19 -4.22
CA VAL A 146 -8.53 13.09 -3.37
C VAL A 146 -8.64 14.03 -2.18
N SER A 147 -9.10 15.28 -2.39
CA SER A 147 -9.28 16.26 -1.32
C SER A 147 -10.32 15.80 -0.29
N ASP A 148 -11.41 15.17 -0.73
CA ASP A 148 -12.44 14.61 0.16
C ASP A 148 -11.93 13.41 0.97
N THR A 149 -11.02 12.61 0.40
CA THR A 149 -10.42 11.45 1.11
C THR A 149 -9.33 11.83 2.10
N VAL A 150 -8.71 13.01 1.95
CA VAL A 150 -7.61 13.50 2.78
C VAL A 150 -8.19 14.33 3.93
N VAL A 151 -8.27 13.74 5.12
CA VAL A 151 -8.78 14.43 6.33
C VAL A 151 -7.79 15.50 6.83
N GLU A 152 -6.49 15.38 6.51
CA GLU A 152 -5.44 16.34 6.87
C GLU A 152 -4.33 16.34 5.80
N PRO A 153 -3.71 17.49 5.43
CA PRO A 153 -2.82 17.65 4.25
C PRO A 153 -1.48 16.89 4.30
N TYR A 154 -1.31 15.94 5.22
CA TYR A 154 -0.05 15.25 5.44
C TYR A 154 0.02 13.90 4.71
N ASN A 155 0.66 13.93 3.54
CA ASN A 155 1.32 12.82 2.84
C ASN A 155 0.43 11.96 1.93
N ALA A 156 -0.06 12.55 0.83
CA ALA A 156 -0.40 11.75 -0.35
C ALA A 156 0.92 11.33 -1.06
N HIS A 157 1.12 10.03 -1.29
CA HIS A 157 2.23 9.53 -2.09
C HIS A 157 1.70 8.56 -3.14
N LEU A 158 1.98 8.85 -4.41
CA LEU A 158 1.69 7.98 -5.55
C LEU A 158 2.66 6.81 -5.56
N SER A 159 2.16 5.58 -5.61
CA SER A 159 3.02 4.41 -5.56
C SER A 159 2.57 3.28 -6.49
N VAL A 160 3.47 2.86 -7.38
CA VAL A 160 3.25 1.81 -8.38
C VAL A 160 3.94 0.51 -7.92
N HIS A 161 3.33 -0.65 -8.24
CA HIS A 161 3.81 -2.06 -8.11
C HIS A 161 3.22 -2.92 -6.96
N SER A 162 2.32 -3.85 -7.33
CA SER A 162 1.44 -4.69 -6.48
C SER A 162 2.17 -5.55 -5.44
N CYS A 163 2.97 -6.53 -5.90
CA CYS A 163 3.55 -7.55 -5.01
C CYS A 163 4.69 -7.03 -4.12
N HIS A 164 5.16 -5.80 -4.36
CA HIS A 164 6.26 -5.17 -3.63
C HIS A 164 5.74 -4.15 -2.63
N HIS A 165 4.66 -3.46 -2.98
CA HIS A 165 4.07 -2.45 -2.11
C HIS A 165 3.64 -3.05 -0.77
N GLU A 166 3.04 -4.24 -0.76
CA GLU A 166 2.66 -4.93 0.48
C GLU A 166 3.86 -5.11 1.46
N ARG A 167 5.05 -5.38 0.93
CA ARG A 167 6.27 -5.69 1.71
C ARG A 167 7.02 -4.46 2.16
N VAL A 168 7.10 -3.43 1.32
CA VAL A 168 7.70 -2.14 1.68
C VAL A 168 6.82 -1.43 2.72
N THR A 169 5.50 -1.56 2.60
CA THR A 169 4.52 -0.92 3.51
C THR A 169 4.27 -1.71 4.79
N THR A 170 4.84 -2.92 4.94
CA THR A 170 4.67 -3.72 6.17
C THR A 170 5.13 -2.95 7.41
N CYS A 171 6.20 -2.16 7.31
CA CYS A 171 6.71 -1.32 8.42
C CYS A 171 5.76 -0.19 8.82
N LEU A 172 4.83 0.18 7.93
CA LEU A 172 3.82 1.21 8.16
C LEU A 172 2.59 0.60 8.83
N ARG A 173 2.20 -0.61 8.40
CA ARG A 173 0.96 -1.31 8.79
C ARG A 173 1.08 -2.16 10.05
N PHE A 174 2.27 -2.60 10.40
CA PHE A 174 2.49 -3.41 11.58
C PHE A 174 3.56 -2.79 12.49
N PRO A 175 3.43 -2.94 13.82
CA PRO A 175 4.50 -2.56 14.73
C PRO A 175 5.73 -3.44 14.50
N GLY A 176 6.91 -2.82 14.50
CA GLY A 176 8.19 -3.52 14.38
C GLY A 176 9.26 -2.86 15.22
N GLN A 177 10.33 -3.60 15.52
CA GLN A 177 11.46 -3.09 16.31
C GLN A 177 12.15 -1.90 15.64
N LEU A 178 12.16 -1.85 14.31
CA LEU A 178 12.65 -0.72 13.53
C LEU A 178 11.47 -0.07 12.78
N ASN A 179 10.84 0.92 13.41
CA ASN A 179 9.75 1.69 12.79
C ASN A 179 10.32 2.61 11.70
N ALA A 180 10.24 2.13 10.45
CA ALA A 180 10.56 2.89 9.24
C ALA A 180 9.29 3.58 8.73
N ASP A 181 9.17 4.86 9.06
CA ASP A 181 8.22 5.77 8.43
C ASP A 181 8.72 6.12 7.01
N LEU A 182 7.82 6.47 6.08
CA LEU A 182 8.15 6.77 4.68
C LEU A 182 9.22 7.86 4.55
N ARG A 183 9.19 8.88 5.41
CA ARG A 183 10.23 9.92 5.44
C ARG A 183 11.59 9.35 5.80
N LYS A 184 11.66 8.43 6.78
CA LYS A 184 12.92 7.77 7.14
C LYS A 184 13.42 6.89 6.00
N LEU A 185 12.50 6.19 5.32
CA LEU A 185 12.87 5.39 4.15
C LEU A 185 13.45 6.27 3.04
N ALA A 186 12.79 7.40 2.72
CA ALA A 186 13.27 8.34 1.72
C ALA A 186 14.64 8.93 2.07
N VAL A 187 14.84 9.39 3.31
CA VAL A 187 16.13 9.93 3.77
C VAL A 187 17.25 8.89 3.72
N ASN A 188 16.94 7.62 4.02
CA ASN A 188 17.94 6.56 3.99
C ASN A 188 18.24 6.02 2.58
N MET A 189 17.29 6.12 1.65
CA MET A 189 17.38 5.47 0.32
C MET A 189 17.66 6.43 -0.83
N VAL A 190 17.49 7.74 -0.63
CA VAL A 190 17.66 8.75 -1.68
C VAL A 190 18.82 9.69 -1.28
N PRO A 191 20.07 9.36 -1.65
CA PRO A 191 21.23 10.18 -1.33
C PRO A 191 21.29 11.49 -2.15
N SER A 192 20.70 11.52 -3.34
CA SER A 192 20.59 12.73 -4.17
C SER A 192 19.31 12.75 -5.00
N PRO A 193 18.81 13.94 -5.40
CA PRO A 193 17.66 14.07 -6.29
C PRO A 193 18.02 13.49 -7.68
N GLY A 194 17.39 12.39 -8.06
CA GLY A 194 17.64 11.70 -9.34
C GLY A 194 18.05 10.23 -9.21
N CYS A 195 18.41 9.77 -8.01
CA CYS A 195 18.62 8.35 -7.76
C CYS A 195 17.28 7.61 -7.66
N THR A 196 17.04 6.63 -8.53
CA THR A 196 15.89 5.72 -8.47
C THR A 196 16.26 4.45 -7.69
N SER A 197 15.45 4.08 -6.70
CA SER A 197 15.66 2.84 -5.95
C SER A 197 15.16 1.64 -6.75
N SER A 198 15.95 0.56 -6.79
CA SER A 198 15.51 -0.74 -7.33
C SER A 198 15.08 -1.67 -6.20
N CYS A 199 13.98 -2.39 -6.41
CA CYS A 199 13.41 -3.31 -5.43
C CYS A 199 13.78 -4.76 -5.72
N ARG A 200 13.79 -5.57 -4.66
CA ARG A 200 14.11 -7.00 -4.71
C ARG A 200 13.15 -7.79 -3.83
N LEU A 201 12.90 -9.02 -4.22
CA LEU A 201 12.08 -9.94 -3.45
C LEU A 201 12.81 -11.26 -3.24
N ALA A 202 12.93 -11.65 -1.99
CA ALA A 202 13.38 -12.98 -1.60
C ALA A 202 12.42 -13.55 -0.54
N PRO A 203 11.96 -14.80 -0.68
CA PRO A 203 12.27 -15.74 -1.77
C PRO A 203 11.36 -15.58 -2.99
N LEU A 204 11.88 -15.88 -4.19
CA LEU A 204 11.07 -16.09 -5.38
C LEU A 204 10.67 -17.56 -5.47
N THR A 205 9.48 -17.87 -4.95
CA THR A 205 8.89 -19.23 -5.01
C THR A 205 7.51 -19.16 -5.63
N SER A 206 7.18 -20.15 -6.46
CA SER A 206 5.79 -20.35 -6.93
C SER A 206 4.87 -20.67 -5.74
N ARG A 207 3.60 -20.29 -5.85
CA ARG A 207 2.60 -20.51 -4.77
C ARG A 207 2.49 -21.98 -4.35
N GLY A 208 2.61 -22.92 -5.30
CA GLY A 208 2.53 -24.36 -5.02
C GLY A 208 3.79 -24.95 -4.39
N SER A 209 4.97 -24.33 -4.56
CA SER A 209 6.23 -24.85 -4.02
C SER A 209 6.65 -24.20 -2.71
N GLN A 210 5.96 -23.14 -2.28
CA GLN A 210 6.32 -22.36 -1.10
C GLN A 210 6.22 -23.16 0.20
N GLN A 211 5.26 -24.10 0.29
CA GLN A 211 5.05 -24.93 1.49
C GLN A 211 6.15 -25.98 1.71
N TYR A 212 6.89 -26.35 0.65
CA TYR A 212 7.89 -27.41 0.70
C TYR A 212 9.32 -26.91 0.94
N ARG A 213 9.54 -25.59 0.95
CA ARG A 213 10.87 -25.00 1.17
C ARG A 213 10.97 -24.34 2.55
N ALA A 214 11.69 -25.00 3.45
CA ALA A 214 12.18 -24.38 4.68
C ALA A 214 13.42 -23.52 4.35
N LEU A 215 13.25 -22.20 4.31
CA LEU A 215 14.34 -21.27 4.00
C LEU A 215 14.88 -20.64 5.28
N THR A 216 16.21 -20.57 5.37
CA THR A 216 16.92 -19.95 6.49
C THR A 216 17.24 -18.48 6.19
N VAL A 217 17.46 -17.67 7.24
CA VAL A 217 17.82 -16.24 7.08
C VAL A 217 19.08 -16.03 6.24
N PRO A 218 20.16 -16.82 6.38
CA PRO A 218 21.33 -16.69 5.50
C PRO A 218 21.02 -16.95 4.02
N GLU A 219 20.22 -17.97 3.71
CA GLU A 219 19.83 -18.27 2.33
C GLU A 219 18.97 -17.15 1.73
N LEU A 220 18.04 -16.58 2.50
CA LEU A 220 17.26 -15.42 2.08
C LEU A 220 18.15 -14.20 1.81
N THR A 221 19.17 -14.00 2.64
CA THR A 221 20.12 -12.89 2.49
C THR A 221 20.97 -13.06 1.23
N GLN A 222 21.43 -14.28 0.94
CA GLN A 222 22.16 -14.57 -0.30
C GLN A 222 21.27 -14.36 -1.54
N GLN A 223 20.04 -14.86 -1.48
CA GLN A 223 19.05 -14.66 -2.55
C GLN A 223 18.76 -13.18 -2.79
N MET A 224 18.76 -12.34 -1.76
CA MET A 224 18.55 -10.91 -1.90
C MET A 224 19.58 -10.25 -2.83
N PHE A 225 20.83 -10.75 -2.87
CA PHE A 225 21.88 -10.19 -3.75
C PHE A 225 22.01 -10.91 -5.09
N ASP A 226 21.17 -11.90 -5.38
CA ASP A 226 21.14 -12.53 -6.70
C ASP A 226 20.49 -11.60 -7.73
N ALA A 227 21.05 -11.55 -8.94
CA ALA A 227 20.53 -10.77 -10.05
C ALA A 227 19.16 -11.27 -10.49
N LYS A 228 18.90 -12.58 -10.33
CA LYS A 228 17.62 -13.22 -10.67
C LYS A 228 16.44 -12.74 -9.83
N ASN A 229 16.70 -12.17 -8.66
CA ASN A 229 15.68 -11.71 -7.72
C ASN A 229 15.45 -10.19 -7.81
N MET A 230 15.99 -9.55 -8.84
CA MET A 230 15.75 -8.15 -9.14
C MET A 230 14.48 -7.95 -9.96
N MET A 231 13.74 -6.89 -9.61
CA MET A 231 12.55 -6.48 -10.37
C MET A 231 12.86 -5.55 -11.53
N ALA A 232 14.03 -4.93 -11.50
CA ALA A 232 14.58 -4.21 -12.64
C ALA A 232 15.49 -5.16 -13.42
N ALA A 233 15.40 -5.15 -14.74
CA ALA A 233 16.27 -5.92 -15.63
C ALA A 233 17.68 -5.31 -15.69
N CYS A 234 18.39 -5.30 -14.56
CA CYS A 234 19.78 -4.89 -14.46
C CYS A 234 20.56 -5.85 -13.56
N ASP A 235 21.83 -6.07 -13.88
CA ASP A 235 22.72 -6.91 -13.06
C ASP A 235 23.42 -6.01 -12.02
N PRO A 236 23.21 -6.27 -10.72
CA PRO A 236 23.75 -5.42 -9.67
C PRO A 236 25.26 -5.51 -9.52
N ARG A 237 25.89 -6.52 -10.10
CA ARG A 237 27.34 -6.72 -10.04
C ARG A 237 28.10 -5.72 -10.90
N HIS A 238 27.44 -5.12 -11.89
CA HIS A 238 28.02 -4.09 -12.74
C HIS A 238 27.99 -2.69 -12.11
N GLY A 239 27.49 -2.54 -10.88
CA GLY A 239 27.42 -1.27 -10.17
C GLY A 239 27.85 -1.39 -8.71
N ARG A 240 27.72 -0.27 -7.98
CA ARG A 240 27.90 -0.23 -6.52
C ARG A 240 26.60 0.21 -5.87
N TYR A 241 26.27 -0.40 -4.73
CA TYR A 241 25.13 0.04 -3.93
C TYR A 241 25.48 1.31 -3.18
N LEU A 242 24.68 2.36 -3.34
CA LEU A 242 24.78 3.59 -2.54
C LEU A 242 24.11 3.40 -1.18
N THR A 243 22.91 2.81 -1.18
CA THR A 243 22.07 2.61 0.01
C THR A 243 21.30 1.30 -0.15
N VAL A 244 21.12 0.55 0.94
CA VAL A 244 20.35 -0.71 0.94
C VAL A 244 19.49 -0.77 2.20
N ALA A 245 18.21 -1.10 2.03
CA ALA A 245 17.29 -1.42 3.12
C ALA A 245 16.76 -2.84 2.93
N ALA A 246 16.75 -3.63 4.01
CA ALA A 246 16.22 -4.99 4.02
C ALA A 246 15.10 -5.10 5.05
N ILE A 247 13.94 -5.64 4.63
CA ILE A 247 12.77 -5.85 5.47
C ILE A 247 12.54 -7.36 5.61
N PHE A 248 12.80 -7.89 6.80
CA PHE A 248 12.55 -9.31 7.11
C PHE A 248 11.18 -9.47 7.77
N ARG A 249 10.37 -10.39 7.24
CA ARG A 249 9.05 -10.76 7.76
C ARG A 249 9.07 -12.19 8.31
N GLY A 250 8.32 -12.42 9.38
CA GLY A 250 8.19 -13.74 10.03
C GLY A 250 8.86 -13.80 11.40
N ARG A 251 8.80 -14.97 12.04
CA ARG A 251 9.45 -15.20 13.34
C ARG A 251 10.92 -15.53 13.10
N TYR A 252 11.82 -14.67 13.54
CA TYR A 252 13.26 -14.90 13.52
C TYR A 252 13.92 -14.35 14.78
N VAL A 253 15.05 -14.94 15.16
CA VAL A 253 15.83 -14.47 16.31
C VAL A 253 16.78 -13.39 15.85
N MET A 254 16.61 -12.17 16.36
CA MET A 254 17.58 -11.10 16.15
C MET A 254 18.80 -11.36 17.04
N ARG A 255 19.85 -11.98 16.48
CA ARG A 255 21.17 -11.90 17.09
C ARG A 255 21.76 -10.54 16.74
N ARG A 256 22.37 -9.89 17.74
CA ARG A 256 23.10 -8.63 17.56
C ARG A 256 24.10 -8.83 16.42
N TRP A 257 23.90 -8.17 15.29
CA TRP A 257 24.88 -8.13 14.20
C TRP A 257 26.07 -7.31 14.69
N THR A 258 26.94 -7.90 15.50
CA THR A 258 28.28 -7.34 15.72
C THR A 258 29.02 -7.55 14.41
N SER A 259 29.06 -6.53 13.57
CA SER A 259 30.05 -6.44 12.52
C SER A 259 31.42 -6.55 13.18
N ARG A 260 32.06 -7.73 13.07
CA ARG A 260 33.52 -7.77 13.09
C ARG A 260 33.95 -7.13 11.77
N CYS A 261 34.15 -5.82 11.82
CA CYS A 261 35.11 -5.17 10.94
C CYS A 261 36.51 -5.59 11.36
#